data_AF-A0AA36CZY0-F1
#
_entry.id   AF-A0AA36CZY0-F1
#
_cell.length_a   1.000
_cell.length_b   1.000
_cell.length_c   1.000
_cell.angle_alpha   90.00
_cell.angle_beta   90.00
_cell.angle_gamma   90.00
#
_symmetry.space_group_name_H-M   'P 1'
#
loop_
_entity.id
_entity.type
_entity.pdbx_description
1 polymer ?
#
loop_
_entity_poly.entity_id
_entity_poly.type
_entity_poly.pdbx_seq_one_letter_code
_entity_poly.pdbx_strand_id
1 'polypeptide(L)'
;MPGKRGGGKQPTFNQRDGIQFTKQDEPDFIKKIRAKLGYREAQIEDKFEDPDAGPSNEDDDANEFGDNGPQVVVLDPANDISREELDKELAERKKEQDDKLIAEGKIVFRKPAPKRKPDEPEPEKEATKKKRTYDDQEPAPVNKSLLSFGADEDDDE
;
A
#
# COMPACT_ATOMS: atom_id res chain seq x y z
N MET A 1 17.72 -27.34 13.86
CA MET A 1 18.31 -26.59 14.99
C MET A 1 17.51 -25.33 15.21
N PRO A 2 16.83 -25.14 16.35
CA PRO A 2 16.05 -23.92 16.59
C PRO A 2 16.99 -22.73 16.87
N GLY A 3 16.91 -21.69 16.03
CA GLY A 3 17.69 -20.47 16.13
C GLY A 3 17.29 -19.63 17.34
N LYS A 4 18.25 -19.36 18.23
CA LYS A 4 18.11 -18.49 19.40
C LYS A 4 17.99 -17.03 18.94
N ARG A 5 16.77 -16.48 18.88
CA ARG A 5 16.59 -15.01 18.74
C ARG A 5 17.06 -14.37 20.05
N GLY A 6 18.03 -13.47 19.97
CA GLY A 6 18.66 -12.83 21.11
C GLY A 6 17.67 -11.99 21.92
N GLY A 7 17.16 -12.56 23.01
CA GLY A 7 16.51 -11.80 24.08
C GLY A 7 17.57 -11.08 24.91
N GLY A 8 18.01 -9.91 24.44
CA GLY A 8 18.90 -9.05 25.21
C GLY A 8 18.19 -8.51 26.46
N LYS A 9 18.77 -8.74 27.64
CA LYS A 9 18.31 -8.13 28.90
C LYS A 9 18.45 -6.62 28.78
N GLN A 10 17.41 -5.88 29.17
CA GLN A 10 17.45 -4.41 29.21
C GLN A 10 18.52 -3.97 30.22
N PRO A 11 19.38 -2.99 29.89
CA PRO A 11 20.45 -2.54 30.78
C PRO A 11 19.85 -1.87 32.03
N THR A 12 20.43 -2.16 33.19
CA THR A 12 20.08 -1.53 34.47
C THR A 12 20.56 -0.07 34.51
N PHE A 13 20.07 0.74 35.46
CA PHE A 13 20.43 2.15 35.60
C PHE A 13 21.94 2.40 35.52
N ASN A 14 22.73 1.68 36.34
CA ASN A 14 24.19 1.77 36.35
C ASN A 14 24.87 1.35 35.03
N GLN A 15 24.20 0.57 34.18
CA GLN A 15 24.70 0.19 32.86
C GLN A 15 24.36 1.23 31.78
N ARG A 16 23.37 2.09 32.03
CA ARG A 16 22.97 3.17 31.12
C ARG A 16 23.85 4.41 31.28
N ASP A 17 24.40 4.64 32.46
CA ASP A 17 25.25 5.79 32.76
C ASP A 17 26.54 5.88 31.92
N GLY A 18 26.95 4.77 31.29
CA GLY A 18 28.10 4.72 30.37
C GLY A 18 27.78 4.83 28.88
N ILE A 19 26.50 4.98 28.50
CA ILE A 19 26.08 4.97 27.10
C ILE A 19 26.08 6.40 26.56
N GLN A 20 27.01 6.71 25.67
CA GLN A 20 27.06 7.99 24.97
C GLN A 20 26.50 7.86 23.55
N PHE A 21 25.74 8.88 23.12
CA PHE A 21 25.29 8.99 21.75
C PHE A 21 26.47 9.37 20.84
N THR A 22 26.72 8.57 19.81
CA THR A 22 27.70 8.88 18.76
C THR A 22 26.98 9.07 17.44
N LYS A 23 27.12 10.25 16.83
CA LYS A 23 26.57 10.53 15.51
C LYS A 23 27.55 9.99 14.46
N GLN A 24 27.21 8.87 13.83
CA GLN A 24 28.02 8.31 12.75
C GLN A 24 27.81 9.12 11.46
N ASP A 25 28.86 9.19 10.63
CA ASP A 25 28.76 9.80 9.31
C ASP A 25 27.77 9.06 8.42
N GLU A 26 26.97 9.83 7.69
CA GLU A 26 25.98 9.27 6.80
C GLU A 26 26.60 8.74 5.51
N PRO A 27 26.07 7.62 4.97
CA PRO A 27 26.48 7.11 3.67
C PRO A 27 26.06 8.08 2.55
N ASP A 28 26.83 8.09 1.46
CA ASP A 28 26.69 9.05 0.36
C ASP A 28 25.30 9.07 -0.29
N PHE A 29 24.57 7.96 -0.28
CA PHE A 29 23.22 7.91 -0.84
C PHE A 29 22.23 8.74 -0.01
N ILE A 30 22.33 8.71 1.33
CA ILE A 30 21.46 9.49 2.23
C ILE A 30 21.77 10.97 2.09
N LYS A 31 23.06 11.34 1.99
CA LYS A 31 23.49 12.72 1.73
C LYS A 31 22.87 13.29 0.45
N LYS A 32 22.90 12.51 -0.64
CA LYS A 32 22.30 12.89 -1.94
C LYS A 32 20.78 13.06 -1.84
N ILE A 33 20.09 12.19 -1.10
CA ILE A 33 18.64 12.27 -0.91
C ILE A 33 18.28 13.52 -0.09
N ARG A 34 18.98 13.77 1.02
CA ARG A 34 18.77 14.97 1.85
C ARG A 34 19.01 16.26 1.08
N ALA A 35 20.06 16.31 0.27
CA ALA A 35 20.34 17.46 -0.59
C ALA A 35 19.22 17.69 -1.63
N LYS A 36 18.72 16.63 -2.28
CA LYS A 36 17.61 16.73 -3.24
C LYS A 36 16.29 17.19 -2.59
N LEU A 37 16.06 16.81 -1.35
CA LEU A 37 14.85 17.15 -0.59
C LEU A 37 14.94 18.49 0.13
N GLY A 38 16.11 19.16 0.11
CA GLY A 38 16.33 20.39 0.88
C GLY A 38 16.25 20.18 2.40
N TYR A 39 16.54 18.96 2.88
CA TYR A 39 16.44 18.62 4.31
C TYR A 39 17.44 19.44 5.14
N ARG A 40 16.93 20.17 6.13
CA ARG A 40 17.72 20.82 7.18
C ARG A 40 17.55 20.04 8.47
N GLU A 41 18.66 19.73 9.13
CA GLU A 41 18.63 19.06 10.43
C GLU A 41 18.01 20.02 11.45
N ALA A 42 16.85 19.66 11.99
CA ALA A 42 16.19 20.46 13.02
C ALA A 42 17.05 20.45 14.28
N GLN A 43 17.47 21.63 14.73
CA GLN A 43 18.15 21.78 16.00
C GLN A 43 17.13 21.83 17.15
N ILE A 44 17.63 21.73 18.38
CA ILE A 44 16.76 21.79 19.56
C ILE A 44 16.17 23.20 19.67
N GLU A 45 16.94 24.23 19.30
CA GLU A 45 16.49 25.63 19.27
C GLU A 45 15.31 25.85 18.32
N ASP A 46 15.23 25.14 17.19
CA ASP A 46 14.11 25.26 16.24
C ASP A 46 12.75 24.85 16.84
N LYS A 47 12.76 24.10 17.96
CA LYS A 47 11.54 23.70 18.69
C LYS A 47 11.11 24.70 19.74
N PHE A 48 11.98 25.65 20.07
CA PHE A 48 11.70 26.74 20.99
C PHE A 48 11.52 27.99 20.14
N GLU A 49 10.34 28.12 19.53
CA GLU A 49 9.96 29.31 18.78
C GLU A 49 10.15 30.55 19.67
N ASP A 50 10.75 31.60 19.08
CA ASP A 50 10.86 32.92 19.70
C ASP A 50 9.43 33.37 20.07
N PRO A 51 9.12 33.74 21.33
CA PRO A 51 7.76 34.12 21.71
C PRO A 51 7.24 35.37 20.98
N ASP A 52 8.12 36.15 20.33
CA ASP A 52 7.78 37.28 19.46
C ASP A 52 7.70 36.92 17.96
N ALA A 53 8.20 35.74 17.57
CA ALA A 53 7.93 35.18 16.25
C ALA A 53 6.64 34.37 16.33
N GLY A 54 5.52 35.09 16.50
CA GLY A 54 4.20 34.52 16.25
C GLY A 54 4.18 33.81 14.89
N PRO A 55 3.30 32.82 14.67
CA PRO A 55 3.23 32.12 13.39
C PRO A 55 3.09 33.17 12.29
N SER A 56 4.19 33.42 11.57
CA SER A 56 4.18 34.26 10.38
C SER A 56 3.64 33.41 9.26
N ASN A 57 2.38 33.05 9.40
CA ASN A 57 1.53 32.71 8.30
C ASN A 57 0.45 33.77 8.31
N GLU A 58 0.68 34.76 7.44
CA GLU A 58 -0.30 35.64 6.83
C GLU A 58 -1.36 34.82 6.04
N ASP A 59 -1.84 33.72 6.62
CA ASP A 59 -2.91 32.89 6.09
C ASP A 59 -4.19 33.41 6.71
N ASP A 60 -4.54 34.63 6.32
CA ASP A 60 -5.86 35.22 6.50
C ASP A 60 -6.87 34.52 5.57
N ASP A 61 -6.84 33.17 5.55
CA ASP A 61 -7.75 32.27 4.83
C ASP A 61 -9.06 32.05 5.61
N ALA A 62 -9.37 32.96 6.53
CA ALA A 62 -10.68 33.01 7.20
C ALA A 62 -11.84 33.30 6.22
N ASN A 63 -11.55 33.59 4.94
CA ASN A 63 -12.54 33.75 3.87
C ASN A 63 -12.78 32.51 2.98
N GLU A 64 -12.05 31.39 3.14
CA GLU A 64 -12.20 30.22 2.25
C GLU A 64 -13.32 29.25 2.69
N PHE A 65 -13.91 29.43 3.86
CA PHE A 65 -14.98 28.54 4.36
C PHE A 65 -16.34 28.75 3.67
N GLY A 66 -16.52 29.83 2.92
CA GLY A 66 -17.78 30.15 2.23
C GLY A 66 -18.01 29.42 0.91
N ASP A 67 -16.98 28.82 0.32
CA ASP A 67 -17.04 28.20 -1.02
C ASP A 67 -17.03 26.66 -0.99
N ASN A 68 -17.20 26.06 0.20
CA ASN A 68 -17.29 24.59 0.38
C ASN A 68 -18.66 24.00 -0.06
N GLY A 69 -19.36 24.66 -0.99
CA GLY A 69 -20.49 24.06 -1.69
C GLY A 69 -19.98 22.98 -2.66
N PRO A 70 -20.80 21.97 -3.01
CA PRO A 70 -20.40 21.01 -4.03
C PRO A 70 -20.14 21.74 -5.36
N GLN A 71 -18.93 21.62 -5.89
CA GLN A 71 -18.57 22.17 -7.18
C GLN A 71 -19.19 21.32 -8.30
N VAL A 72 -20.11 21.92 -9.07
CA VAL A 72 -20.74 21.26 -10.23
C VAL A 72 -19.92 21.59 -11.47
N VAL A 73 -19.17 20.60 -11.96
CA VAL A 73 -18.44 20.70 -13.23
C VAL A 73 -19.37 20.27 -14.38
N VAL A 74 -19.62 21.18 -15.32
CA VAL A 74 -20.35 20.90 -16.56
C VAL A 74 -19.32 20.70 -17.66
N LEU A 75 -19.34 19.53 -18.32
CA LEU A 75 -18.40 19.22 -19.39
C LEU A 75 -18.82 19.91 -20.70
N ASP A 76 -17.85 20.52 -21.37
CA ASP A 76 -18.02 21.12 -22.68
C ASP A 76 -17.83 20.06 -23.79
N PRO A 77 -18.84 19.76 -24.62
CA PRO A 77 -18.75 18.67 -25.61
C PRO A 77 -17.74 18.92 -26.74
N ALA A 78 -17.23 20.14 -26.87
CA ALA A 78 -16.24 20.51 -27.89
C ALA A 78 -14.79 20.40 -27.42
N ASN A 79 -14.54 20.49 -26.10
CA ASN A 79 -13.21 20.56 -25.52
C ASN A 79 -12.92 19.39 -24.57
N ASP A 80 -13.94 18.88 -23.88
CA ASP A 80 -13.80 17.81 -22.91
C ASP A 80 -14.06 16.44 -23.54
N ILE A 81 -13.25 15.47 -23.15
CA ILE A 81 -13.33 14.09 -23.65
C ILE A 81 -14.49 13.38 -22.94
N SER A 82 -15.30 12.68 -23.71
CA SER A 82 -16.41 11.89 -23.16
C SER A 82 -15.91 10.62 -22.47
N ARG A 83 -16.69 10.08 -21.53
CA ARG A 83 -16.35 8.84 -20.81
C ARG A 83 -16.03 7.67 -21.75
N GLU A 84 -16.77 7.56 -22.86
CA GLU A 84 -16.57 6.48 -23.82
C GLU A 84 -15.23 6.57 -24.56
N GLU A 85 -14.79 7.78 -24.89
CA GLU A 85 -13.52 8.02 -25.56
C GLU A 85 -12.35 7.77 -24.61
N LEU A 86 -12.48 8.19 -23.34
CA LEU A 86 -11.52 7.89 -22.29
C LEU A 86 -11.36 6.38 -22.09
N ASP A 87 -12.48 5.64 -21.99
CA ASP A 87 -12.45 4.19 -21.82
C ASP A 87 -11.80 3.48 -23.02
N LYS A 88 -12.02 3.99 -24.25
CA LYS A 88 -11.37 3.49 -25.47
C LYS A 88 -9.87 3.72 -25.45
N GLU A 89 -9.42 4.95 -25.20
CA GLU A 89 -7.99 5.29 -25.13
C GLU A 89 -7.27 4.48 -24.04
N LEU A 90 -7.91 4.33 -22.88
CA LEU A 90 -7.36 3.59 -21.75
C LEU A 90 -7.29 2.07 -22.05
N ALA A 91 -8.24 1.54 -22.82
CA ALA A 91 -8.20 0.16 -23.30
C ALA A 91 -7.11 -0.05 -24.35
N GLU A 92 -6.93 0.88 -25.29
CA GLU A 92 -5.87 0.84 -26.31
C GLU A 92 -4.48 0.91 -25.67
N ARG A 93 -4.26 1.86 -24.75
CA ARG A 93 -3.02 1.96 -24.00
C ARG A 93 -2.69 0.69 -23.21
N LYS A 94 -3.69 0.02 -22.64
CA LYS A 94 -3.51 -1.27 -21.96
C LYS A 94 -3.10 -2.37 -22.92
N LYS A 95 -3.70 -2.44 -24.12
CA LYS A 95 -3.32 -3.40 -25.15
C LYS A 95 -1.89 -3.19 -25.60
N GLU A 96 -1.48 -1.95 -25.88
CA GLU A 96 -0.10 -1.64 -26.26
C GLU A 96 0.91 -2.02 -25.17
N GLN A 97 0.58 -1.80 -23.90
CA GLN A 97 1.43 -2.24 -22.79
C GLN A 97 1.51 -3.77 -22.72
N ASP A 98 0.39 -4.46 -22.86
CA ASP A 98 0.36 -5.92 -22.86
C ASP A 98 1.15 -6.48 -24.09
N ASP A 99 1.05 -5.87 -25.26
CA ASP A 99 1.82 -6.24 -26.47
C ASP A 99 3.33 -6.02 -26.29
N LYS A 100 3.73 -4.91 -25.67
CA LYS A 100 5.15 -4.65 -25.32
C LYS A 100 5.66 -5.71 -24.34
N LEU A 101 4.87 -6.09 -23.34
CA LEU A 101 5.23 -7.15 -22.40
C LEU A 101 5.35 -8.51 -23.09
N ILE A 102 4.46 -8.82 -24.04
CA ILE A 102 4.53 -10.03 -24.85
C ILE A 102 5.80 -10.05 -25.71
N ALA A 103 6.14 -8.92 -26.36
CA ALA A 103 7.36 -8.80 -27.15
C ALA A 103 8.65 -8.95 -26.31
N GLU A 104 8.63 -8.48 -25.06
CA GLU A 104 9.70 -8.71 -24.08
C GLU A 104 9.71 -10.15 -23.51
N GLY A 105 8.74 -10.99 -23.87
CA GLY A 105 8.60 -12.36 -23.36
C GLY A 105 8.03 -12.46 -21.95
N LYS A 106 7.49 -11.38 -21.39
CA LYS A 106 6.93 -11.28 -20.03
C LYS A 106 5.40 -11.41 -20.06
N ILE A 107 4.90 -12.60 -20.36
CA ILE A 107 3.45 -12.88 -20.41
C ILE A 107 2.89 -12.94 -18.99
N VAL A 108 1.88 -12.11 -18.68
CA VAL A 108 1.18 -12.09 -17.39
C VAL A 108 -0.24 -12.63 -17.55
N PHE A 109 -0.54 -13.77 -16.92
CA PHE A 109 -1.89 -14.34 -16.90
C PHE A 109 -2.78 -13.57 -15.90
N ARG A 110 -3.73 -12.79 -16.42
CA ARG A 110 -4.76 -12.14 -15.59
C ARG A 110 -5.94 -13.09 -15.36
N LYS A 111 -6.41 -13.16 -14.11
CA LYS A 111 -7.62 -13.89 -13.74
C LYS A 111 -8.82 -13.29 -14.51
N PRO A 112 -9.70 -14.12 -15.12
CA PRO A 112 -10.88 -13.61 -15.80
C PRO A 112 -11.77 -12.86 -14.80
N ALA A 113 -12.34 -11.73 -15.23
CA ALA A 113 -13.29 -11.00 -14.42
C ALA A 113 -14.51 -11.88 -14.15
N PRO A 114 -14.99 -11.97 -12.90
CA PRO A 114 -16.23 -12.68 -12.61
C PRO A 114 -17.38 -11.99 -13.37
N LYS A 115 -18.28 -12.80 -13.95
CA LYS A 115 -19.52 -12.28 -14.56
C LYS A 115 -20.37 -11.68 -13.44
N ARG A 116 -20.44 -10.35 -13.37
CA ARG A 116 -21.22 -9.63 -12.35
C ARG A 116 -22.73 -9.81 -12.62
N LYS A 117 -23.52 -10.01 -11.57
CA LYS A 117 -24.97 -9.73 -11.58
C LYS A 117 -25.16 -8.21 -11.42
N PRO A 118 -26.23 -7.60 -11.96
CA PRO A 118 -26.34 -6.14 -12.13
C PRO A 118 -26.42 -5.28 -10.85
N ASP A 119 -26.50 -5.88 -9.65
CA ASP A 119 -26.82 -5.13 -8.40
C ASP A 119 -25.73 -5.15 -7.31
N GLU A 120 -24.46 -5.40 -7.63
CA GLU A 120 -23.40 -5.47 -6.60
C GLU A 120 -22.30 -4.40 -6.82
N PRO A 121 -21.98 -3.57 -5.80
CA PRO A 121 -20.96 -2.54 -5.91
C PRO A 121 -19.56 -3.16 -6.07
N GLU A 122 -18.69 -2.42 -6.76
CA GLU A 122 -17.32 -2.82 -7.11
C GLU A 122 -16.54 -3.39 -5.91
N PRO A 123 -15.99 -4.62 -5.96
CA PRO A 123 -14.97 -5.02 -5.00
C PRO A 123 -13.71 -4.18 -5.25
N GLU A 124 -13.41 -3.30 -4.30
CA GLU A 124 -12.13 -2.62 -4.17
C GLU A 124 -10.99 -3.65 -4.26
N LYS A 125 -10.05 -3.40 -5.17
CA LYS A 125 -8.91 -4.29 -5.41
C LYS A 125 -7.87 -4.11 -4.30
N GLU A 126 -8.13 -4.64 -3.12
CA GLU A 126 -7.08 -4.86 -2.13
C GLU A 126 -6.19 -6.03 -2.56
N ALA A 127 -5.01 -5.69 -3.10
CA ALA A 127 -3.98 -6.66 -3.45
C ALA A 127 -3.32 -7.24 -2.19
N THR A 128 -4.00 -8.16 -1.50
CA THR A 128 -3.38 -8.97 -0.44
C THR A 128 -2.48 -10.05 -1.06
N LYS A 129 -1.22 -9.69 -1.31
CA LYS A 129 -0.16 -10.64 -1.69
C LYS A 129 0.18 -11.55 -0.50
N LYS A 130 -0.61 -12.59 -0.24
CA LYS A 130 -0.19 -13.71 0.61
C LYS A 130 0.73 -14.64 -0.19
N LYS A 131 2.04 -14.45 -0.06
CA LYS A 131 3.03 -15.46 -0.45
C LYS A 131 2.82 -16.68 0.45
N ARG A 132 2.27 -17.77 -0.07
CA ARG A 132 2.33 -19.08 0.60
C ARG A 132 3.65 -19.73 0.25
N THR A 133 4.54 -19.82 1.23
CA THR A 133 5.63 -20.80 1.22
C THR A 133 5.04 -22.19 1.38
N TYR A 134 5.60 -23.14 0.65
CA TYR A 134 5.20 -24.54 0.60
C TYR A 134 5.73 -25.24 1.85
N ASP A 135 5.01 -25.15 2.98
CA ASP A 135 5.03 -26.15 4.06
C ASP A 135 3.92 -25.80 5.07
N ASP A 136 3.21 -26.83 5.53
CA ASP A 136 2.11 -26.83 6.50
C ASP A 136 0.83 -26.02 6.15
N GLN A 137 -0.16 -26.73 5.60
CA GLN A 137 -1.58 -26.36 5.71
C GLN A 137 -2.33 -27.56 6.30
N GLU A 138 -2.92 -27.37 7.48
CA GLU A 138 -3.92 -28.28 8.02
C GLU A 138 -5.09 -28.44 7.01
N PRO A 139 -5.68 -29.65 6.89
CA PRO A 139 -6.71 -29.89 5.89
C PRO A 139 -8.01 -29.15 6.23
N ALA A 140 -8.48 -28.34 5.27
CA ALA A 140 -9.79 -27.72 5.31
C ALA A 140 -10.92 -28.77 5.40
N PRO A 141 -12.07 -28.45 6.04
CA PRO A 141 -13.16 -29.40 6.21
C PRO A 141 -13.74 -29.82 4.85
N VAL A 142 -13.62 -31.12 4.53
CA VAL A 142 -14.08 -31.72 3.27
C VAL A 142 -15.57 -32.05 3.39
N ASN A 143 -16.36 -31.59 2.41
CA ASN A 143 -17.81 -31.82 2.38
C ASN A 143 -18.09 -33.29 2.04
N LYS A 144 -18.74 -34.01 2.96
CA LYS A 144 -18.85 -35.47 2.99
C LYS A 144 -19.82 -36.09 1.96
N SER A 145 -20.29 -35.36 0.96
CA SER A 145 -21.34 -35.84 0.03
C SER A 145 -20.96 -35.77 -1.46
N LEU A 146 -19.69 -35.52 -1.78
CA LEU A 146 -19.24 -35.38 -3.18
C LEU A 146 -18.85 -36.70 -3.85
N LEU A 147 -18.89 -37.82 -3.13
CA LEU A 147 -18.57 -39.14 -3.65
C LEU A 147 -19.58 -40.16 -3.13
N SER A 148 -20.52 -40.55 -3.99
CA SER A 148 -21.44 -41.68 -3.78
C SER A 148 -20.79 -42.98 -4.24
N PHE A 149 -19.67 -43.35 -3.63
CA PHE A 149 -19.04 -44.66 -3.83
C PHE A 149 -18.78 -45.29 -2.46
N GLY A 150 -19.47 -46.39 -2.19
CA GLY A 150 -19.20 -47.26 -1.04
C GLY A 150 -19.96 -46.91 0.24
N ALA A 151 -21.30 -46.81 0.17
CA ALA A 151 -22.12 -47.20 1.31
C ALA A 151 -22.28 -48.73 1.25
N ASP A 152 -21.17 -49.45 1.46
CA ASP A 152 -21.20 -50.90 1.59
C ASP A 152 -19.98 -51.36 2.38
N GLU A 153 -20.24 -52.35 3.24
CA GLU A 153 -19.34 -53.19 4.02
C GLU A 153 -18.78 -52.70 5.39
N ASP A 154 -19.31 -53.40 6.41
CA ASP A 154 -18.73 -53.81 7.70
C ASP A 154 -18.54 -52.74 8.80
N ASP A 155 -18.84 -52.97 10.09
CA ASP A 155 -18.77 -54.22 10.87
C ASP A 155 -19.56 -54.06 12.20
N ASP A 156 -20.08 -55.19 12.70
CA ASP A 156 -20.49 -55.52 14.09
C ASP A 156 -21.75 -54.92 14.78
N GLU A 157 -22.90 -55.62 14.65
CA GLU A 157 -23.63 -56.23 15.80
C GLU A 157 -24.24 -57.59 15.41
#